data_AF-A0A7H1J3M1-F1
#
_entry.id   AF-A0A7H1J3M1-F1
#
_cell.length_a   1.000
_cell.length_b   1.000
_cell.length_c   1.000
_cell.angle_alpha   90.00
_cell.angle_beta   90.00
_cell.angle_gamma   90.00
#
_symmetry.space_group_name_H-M   'P 1'
#
loop_
_entity.id
_entity.type
_entity.pdbx_description
1 polymer ?
#
loop_
_entity_poly.entity_id
_entity_poly.type
_entity_poly.pdbx_seq_one_letter_code
_entity_poly.pdbx_strand_id
1 'polypeptide(L)'
;MKITIDYDSCWRNSFLSGSNNEALPKNGREFLGSMTSLKKEGNFKVCENTLDTVMGLLNRLIGDQRKLYQARNKMYESSYYFENLENKITFVDKSLLTNEMTFIRNMNGSTDQNSFTGMIKVTDPVFSSDYSEAFWGVLSLDVSKLCDFIVDETTIYEKIQLDPISIISRLEFLNKEKPHENEGVVASAVNTLKSTFPDVDYFNKKGQVMLISLYCSALYLQLVRLEEKYDMSSAKTKAGGISGISKRGFTKKDFMDRFTTGPKKTIWGNPFIKKEKIKGQGEVTSMMTKASGQLEIIIDVERDKGLEIKKLIENAGVSSFYLGKKGLAYVSNIRV
;
A
#
# COMPACT_ATOMS: atom_id res chain seq x y z
N MET A 1 -25.27 28.46 -26.69
CA MET A 1 -23.98 28.99 -26.17
C MET A 1 -22.89 27.92 -26.23
N LYS A 2 -21.63 28.30 -26.51
CA LYS A 2 -20.44 27.44 -26.49
C LYS A 2 -19.31 28.04 -25.67
N ILE A 3 -18.71 27.25 -24.78
CA ILE A 3 -17.52 27.60 -23.98
C ILE A 3 -16.39 26.67 -24.40
N THR A 4 -15.27 27.24 -24.83
CA THR A 4 -14.07 26.50 -25.22
C THR A 4 -13.01 26.63 -24.15
N ILE A 5 -12.49 25.49 -23.69
CA ILE A 5 -11.52 25.39 -22.60
C ILE A 5 -10.30 24.66 -23.12
N ASP A 6 -9.18 25.37 -23.18
CA ASP A 6 -7.89 24.76 -23.50
C ASP A 6 -7.25 24.27 -22.21
N TYR A 7 -6.65 23.08 -22.27
CA TYR A 7 -6.00 22.45 -21.13
C TYR A 7 -4.71 21.73 -21.53
N ASP A 8 -3.77 21.70 -20.59
CA ASP A 8 -2.48 21.04 -20.76
C ASP A 8 -2.13 20.20 -19.52
N SER A 9 -1.46 19.08 -19.76
CA SER A 9 -0.83 18.25 -18.73
C SER A 9 -1.77 17.75 -17.62
N CYS A 10 -3.02 17.44 -17.97
CA CYS A 10 -4.04 16.98 -17.03
C CYS A 10 -3.94 15.45 -16.81
N TRP A 11 -4.04 15.00 -15.56
CA TRP A 11 -3.97 13.57 -15.23
C TRP A 11 -5.31 12.88 -15.48
N ARG A 12 -5.28 11.77 -16.22
CA ARG A 12 -6.44 10.94 -16.58
C ARG A 12 -6.50 9.67 -15.72
N ASN A 13 -6.08 9.74 -14.45
CA ASN A 13 -6.15 8.60 -13.53
C ASN A 13 -6.62 8.98 -12.12
N SER A 14 -7.30 8.04 -11.47
CA SER A 14 -7.66 8.11 -10.06
C SER A 14 -7.01 7.01 -9.24
N PHE A 15 -6.61 7.34 -8.01
CA PHE A 15 -5.88 6.45 -7.10
C PHE A 15 -6.58 6.38 -5.72
N LEU A 16 -7.82 6.85 -5.63
CA LEU A 16 -8.62 6.82 -4.41
C LEU A 16 -9.81 5.89 -4.58
N SER A 17 -10.22 5.25 -3.49
CA SER A 17 -11.49 4.53 -3.39
C SER A 17 -12.67 5.49 -3.20
N GLY A 18 -13.88 4.95 -3.15
CA GLY A 18 -15.12 5.71 -2.93
C GLY A 18 -15.43 6.71 -4.05
N SER A 19 -16.29 7.68 -3.75
CA SER A 19 -16.71 8.73 -4.68
C SER A 19 -16.21 10.12 -4.27
N ASN A 20 -16.14 11.04 -5.23
CA ASN A 20 -15.98 12.48 -4.94
C ASN A 20 -17.33 13.22 -4.92
N ASN A 21 -18.42 12.51 -5.22
CA ASN A 21 -19.79 13.03 -5.26
C ASN A 21 -20.54 12.82 -3.94
N GLU A 22 -19.82 12.58 -2.85
CA GLU A 22 -20.36 12.35 -1.51
C GLU A 22 -19.46 13.00 -0.46
N ALA A 23 -19.95 13.07 0.78
CA ALA A 23 -19.18 13.58 1.90
C ALA A 23 -17.92 12.72 2.13
N LEU A 24 -16.80 13.37 2.43
CA LEU A 24 -15.56 12.65 2.71
C LEU A 24 -15.69 11.87 4.03
N PRO A 25 -15.24 10.61 4.09
CA PRO A 25 -15.14 9.88 5.35
C PRO A 25 -14.22 10.60 6.33
N LYS A 26 -14.44 10.38 7.65
CA LYS A 26 -13.65 11.00 8.72
C LYS A 26 -12.14 10.77 8.57
N ASN A 27 -11.74 9.59 8.10
CA ASN A 27 -10.34 9.21 7.91
C ASN A 27 -9.84 9.44 6.47
N GLY A 28 -10.59 10.19 5.65
CA GLY A 28 -10.30 10.37 4.24
C GLY A 28 -10.66 9.15 3.39
N ARG A 29 -10.26 9.18 2.12
CA ARG A 29 -10.48 8.08 1.16
C ARG A 29 -9.26 7.17 1.12
N GLU A 30 -9.50 5.88 0.93
CA GLU A 30 -8.42 4.88 0.87
C GLU A 30 -7.55 5.10 -0.38
N PHE A 31 -6.23 5.06 -0.20
CA PHE A 31 -5.26 5.14 -1.29
C PHE A 31 -5.01 3.77 -1.92
N LEU A 32 -5.32 3.66 -3.22
CA LEU A 32 -5.21 2.44 -4.03
C LEU A 32 -4.02 2.46 -5.00
N GLY A 33 -3.15 3.48 -4.93
CA GLY A 33 -2.06 3.69 -5.88
C GLY A 33 -0.78 2.89 -5.60
N SER A 34 -0.74 2.04 -4.57
CA SER A 34 0.44 1.22 -4.29
C SER A 34 0.63 0.13 -5.37
N MET A 35 1.87 -0.28 -5.66
CA MET A 35 2.14 -1.32 -6.68
C MET A 35 1.42 -2.65 -6.39
N THR A 36 1.21 -3.00 -5.12
CA THR A 36 0.44 -4.19 -4.74
C THR A 36 -1.06 -3.97 -4.91
N SER A 37 -1.57 -2.78 -4.60
CA SER A 37 -2.97 -2.42 -4.82
C SER A 37 -3.32 -2.37 -6.30
N LEU A 38 -2.45 -1.82 -7.15
CA LEU A 38 -2.68 -1.70 -8.60
C LEU A 38 -2.77 -3.05 -9.33
N LYS A 39 -2.20 -4.12 -8.76
CA LYS A 39 -2.35 -5.48 -9.30
C LYS A 39 -3.75 -6.06 -9.12
N LYS A 40 -4.53 -5.54 -8.17
CA LYS A 40 -5.91 -5.98 -7.95
C LYS A 40 -6.82 -5.38 -9.02
N GLU A 41 -7.77 -6.17 -9.47
CA GLU A 41 -8.77 -5.75 -10.45
C GLU A 41 -9.54 -4.51 -9.97
N GLY A 42 -9.85 -3.60 -10.89
CA GLY A 42 -10.58 -2.35 -10.61
C GLY A 42 -9.79 -1.22 -9.94
N ASN A 43 -8.57 -1.47 -9.43
CA ASN A 43 -7.78 -0.45 -8.73
C ASN A 43 -6.99 0.48 -9.66
N PHE A 44 -6.63 0.00 -10.86
CA PHE A 44 -6.05 0.85 -11.89
C PHE A 44 -7.17 1.58 -12.64
N LYS A 45 -7.40 2.85 -12.31
CA LYS A 45 -8.52 3.64 -12.84
C LYS A 45 -8.02 4.64 -13.88
N VAL A 46 -8.47 4.48 -15.11
CA VAL A 46 -8.38 5.50 -16.17
C VAL A 46 -9.64 6.35 -16.09
N CYS A 47 -9.52 7.66 -16.30
CA CYS A 47 -10.60 8.61 -16.17
C CYS A 47 -10.69 9.47 -17.44
N GLU A 48 -11.90 9.73 -17.88
CA GLU A 48 -12.21 10.64 -18.99
C GLU A 48 -13.03 11.82 -18.47
N ASN A 49 -13.18 12.85 -19.30
CA ASN A 49 -14.10 13.94 -19.01
C ASN A 49 -15.54 13.40 -19.07
N THR A 50 -16.27 13.53 -17.97
CA THR A 50 -17.69 13.16 -17.87
C THR A 50 -18.53 14.41 -17.65
N LEU A 51 -19.86 14.26 -17.67
CA LEU A 51 -20.77 15.35 -17.32
C LEU A 51 -20.46 15.93 -15.93
N ASP A 52 -20.12 15.10 -14.94
CA ASP A 52 -19.72 15.58 -13.62
C ASP A 52 -18.50 16.51 -13.67
N THR A 53 -17.48 16.17 -14.47
CA THR A 53 -16.31 17.03 -14.64
C THR A 53 -16.71 18.38 -15.26
N VAL A 54 -17.57 18.36 -16.29
CA VAL A 54 -18.06 19.55 -16.97
C VAL A 54 -18.93 20.40 -16.04
N MET A 55 -19.82 19.80 -15.26
CA MET A 55 -20.66 20.53 -14.30
C MET A 55 -19.85 21.13 -13.16
N GLY A 56 -18.86 20.41 -12.63
CA GLY A 56 -17.94 20.96 -11.64
C GLY A 56 -17.20 22.19 -12.18
N LEU A 57 -16.82 22.15 -13.46
CA LEU A 57 -16.17 23.25 -14.14
C LEU A 57 -17.09 24.46 -14.35
N LEU A 58 -18.32 24.26 -14.80
CA LEU A 58 -19.29 25.34 -14.95
C LEU A 58 -19.63 26.01 -13.61
N ASN A 59 -19.81 25.23 -12.53
CA ASN A 59 -19.99 25.76 -11.18
C ASN A 59 -18.76 26.55 -10.72
N ARG A 60 -17.55 26.04 -11.00
CA ARG A 60 -16.30 26.74 -10.68
C ARG A 60 -16.18 28.08 -11.43
N LEU A 61 -16.60 28.14 -12.69
CA LEU A 61 -16.53 29.34 -13.54
C LEU A 61 -17.47 30.45 -13.08
N ILE A 62 -18.62 30.12 -12.51
CA ILE A 62 -19.54 31.10 -11.89
C ILE A 62 -19.19 31.40 -10.42
N GLY A 63 -18.09 30.84 -9.90
CA GLY A 63 -17.57 31.16 -8.57
C GLY A 63 -18.11 30.32 -7.41
N ASP A 64 -18.84 29.22 -7.66
CA ASP A 64 -19.32 28.36 -6.57
C ASP A 64 -18.13 27.76 -5.79
N GLN A 65 -18.14 27.94 -4.46
CA GLN A 65 -17.10 27.46 -3.54
C GLN A 65 -17.44 26.09 -2.93
N ARG A 66 -18.66 25.60 -3.13
CA ARG A 66 -19.11 24.30 -2.64
C ARG A 66 -18.60 23.19 -3.55
N LYS A 67 -18.58 21.96 -3.05
CA LYS A 67 -18.37 20.79 -3.90
C LYS A 67 -19.57 20.58 -4.82
N LEU A 68 -19.34 20.02 -6.01
CA LEU A 68 -20.41 19.78 -6.99
C LEU A 68 -21.62 19.03 -6.39
N TYR A 69 -21.37 17.98 -5.59
CA TYR A 69 -22.48 17.25 -4.96
C TYR A 69 -23.28 18.13 -3.99
N GLN A 70 -22.63 19.07 -3.29
CA GLN A 70 -23.31 19.99 -2.39
C GLN A 70 -24.16 20.99 -3.18
N ALA A 71 -23.64 21.47 -4.31
CA ALA A 71 -24.38 22.35 -5.22
C ALA A 71 -25.63 21.64 -5.78
N ARG A 72 -25.48 20.42 -6.32
CA ARG A 72 -26.62 19.61 -6.81
C ARG A 72 -27.66 19.33 -5.73
N ASN A 73 -27.22 19.13 -4.48
CA ASN A 73 -28.12 18.90 -3.33
C ASN A 73 -28.63 20.20 -2.67
N LYS A 74 -28.37 21.38 -3.26
CA LYS A 74 -28.81 22.69 -2.74
C LYS A 74 -28.38 22.89 -1.28
N MET A 75 -27.22 22.36 -0.90
CA MET A 75 -26.71 22.54 0.45
C MET A 75 -26.25 24.00 0.59
N TYR A 76 -26.68 24.65 1.68
CA TYR A 76 -26.34 26.04 2.03
C TYR A 76 -26.94 27.13 1.13
N GLU A 77 -27.64 26.79 0.05
CA GLU A 77 -28.25 27.76 -0.88
C GLU A 77 -29.68 27.35 -1.21
N SER A 78 -30.52 28.32 -1.57
CA SER A 78 -31.94 28.07 -1.87
C SER A 78 -32.17 27.28 -3.16
N SER A 79 -31.23 27.33 -4.10
CA SER A 79 -31.38 26.74 -5.43
C SER A 79 -30.04 26.28 -6.02
N TYR A 80 -30.11 25.47 -7.07
CA TYR A 80 -28.96 25.06 -7.88
C TYR A 80 -29.10 25.67 -9.27
N TYR A 81 -28.25 26.64 -9.61
CA TYR A 81 -28.36 27.43 -10.83
C TYR A 81 -28.46 26.58 -12.11
N PHE A 82 -27.72 25.47 -12.18
CA PHE A 82 -27.69 24.60 -13.36
C PHE A 82 -28.73 23.47 -13.34
N GLU A 83 -29.62 23.40 -12.34
CA GLU A 83 -30.59 22.29 -12.18
C GLU A 83 -31.39 22.04 -13.47
N ASN A 84 -31.90 23.10 -14.09
CA ASN A 84 -32.71 23.03 -15.32
C ASN A 84 -31.89 23.14 -16.62
N LEU A 85 -30.55 23.24 -16.50
CA LEU A 85 -29.62 23.37 -17.62
C LEU A 85 -28.77 22.12 -17.82
N GLU A 86 -28.61 21.30 -16.77
CA GLU A 86 -27.72 20.14 -16.77
C GLU A 86 -28.05 19.13 -17.89
N ASN A 87 -29.34 18.93 -18.19
CA ASN A 87 -29.81 18.09 -19.28
C ASN A 87 -29.67 18.71 -20.69
N LYS A 88 -29.31 20.01 -20.78
CA LYS A 88 -29.09 20.74 -22.04
C LYS A 88 -27.60 20.94 -22.34
N ILE A 89 -26.73 20.34 -21.53
CA ILE A 89 -25.28 20.47 -21.64
C ILE A 89 -24.72 19.22 -22.32
N THR A 90 -23.98 19.45 -23.40
CA THR A 90 -23.18 18.44 -24.09
C THR A 90 -21.73 18.93 -24.20
N PHE A 91 -20.79 18.03 -24.48
CA PHE A 91 -19.39 18.43 -24.64
C PHE A 91 -18.64 17.52 -25.61
N VAL A 92 -17.58 18.07 -26.21
CA VAL A 92 -16.65 17.37 -27.09
C VAL A 92 -15.24 17.55 -26.53
N ASP A 93 -14.58 16.44 -26.19
CA ASP A 93 -13.20 16.42 -25.68
C ASP A 93 -12.23 16.10 -26.82
N LYS A 94 -11.38 17.06 -27.19
CA LYS A 94 -10.35 16.91 -28.23
C LYS A 94 -8.99 16.71 -27.58
N SER A 95 -8.80 15.54 -26.99
CA SER A 95 -7.61 15.22 -26.20
C SER A 95 -6.50 14.55 -27.01
N LEU A 96 -5.26 15.03 -26.86
CA LEU A 96 -4.04 14.29 -27.17
C LEU A 96 -3.58 13.55 -25.90
N LEU A 97 -3.52 12.22 -25.99
CA LEU A 97 -3.12 11.36 -24.88
C LEU A 97 -1.63 11.03 -24.93
N THR A 98 -0.96 11.09 -23.79
CA THR A 98 0.42 10.63 -23.58
C THR A 98 0.45 9.68 -22.40
N ASN A 99 1.30 8.66 -22.46
CA ASN A 99 1.52 7.74 -21.34
C ASN A 99 2.89 8.00 -20.73
N GLU A 100 2.93 8.23 -19.41
CA GLU A 100 4.18 8.49 -18.69
C GLU A 100 4.22 7.78 -17.34
N MET A 101 5.42 7.41 -16.91
CA MET A 101 5.64 6.89 -15.58
C MET A 101 5.79 8.07 -14.61
N THR A 102 4.84 8.18 -13.69
CA THR A 102 4.87 9.22 -12.65
C THR A 102 5.09 8.58 -11.28
N PHE A 103 6.00 9.13 -10.47
CA PHE A 103 6.17 8.73 -9.08
C PHE A 103 5.10 9.40 -8.21
N ILE A 104 4.20 8.61 -7.62
CA ILE A 104 3.13 9.10 -6.75
C ILE A 104 3.44 8.81 -5.29
N ARG A 105 3.01 9.71 -4.40
CA ARG A 105 3.24 9.58 -2.96
C ARG A 105 2.24 8.61 -2.32
N ASN A 106 2.71 7.81 -1.37
CA ASN A 106 1.88 6.99 -0.50
C ASN A 106 1.84 7.64 0.88
N MET A 107 0.65 8.06 1.32
CA MET A 107 0.44 8.75 2.60
C MET A 107 -0.08 7.83 3.71
N ASN A 108 -0.26 6.53 3.45
CA ASN A 108 -0.78 5.58 4.43
C ASN A 108 0.22 5.24 5.55
N GLY A 109 1.48 5.70 5.45
CA GLY A 109 2.53 5.38 6.43
C GLY A 109 3.01 3.93 6.37
N SER A 110 2.75 3.22 5.26
CA SER A 110 3.20 1.83 5.09
C SER A 110 4.72 1.72 5.21
N THR A 111 5.19 0.69 5.90
CA THR A 111 6.61 0.43 6.11
C THR A 111 7.14 -0.61 5.13
N ASP A 112 8.35 -0.41 4.64
CA ASP A 112 9.07 -1.37 3.80
C ASP A 112 9.27 -2.70 4.55
N GLN A 113 9.14 -3.82 3.85
CA GLN A 113 9.26 -5.15 4.47
C GLN A 113 10.71 -5.57 4.70
N ASN A 114 11.64 -5.03 3.91
CA ASN A 114 13.02 -5.50 3.81
C ASN A 114 14.07 -4.44 4.19
N SER A 115 13.62 -3.22 4.52
CA SER A 115 14.49 -2.08 4.81
C SER A 115 14.31 -1.57 6.23
N PHE A 116 15.35 -0.92 6.76
CA PHE A 116 15.36 -0.28 8.08
C PHE A 116 16.01 1.10 8.00
N THR A 117 16.00 1.86 9.11
CA THR A 117 16.68 3.16 9.19
C THR A 117 17.53 3.26 10.45
N GLY A 118 18.51 4.16 10.44
CA GLY A 118 19.45 4.33 11.55
C GLY A 118 20.57 3.29 11.56
N MET A 119 21.19 3.12 12.72
CA MET A 119 22.34 2.24 12.93
C MET A 119 21.89 0.90 13.51
N ILE A 120 22.63 -0.16 13.21
CA ILE A 120 22.38 -1.52 13.72
C ILE A 120 22.93 -1.62 15.16
N LYS A 121 22.14 -2.18 16.07
CA LYS A 121 22.47 -2.37 17.49
C LYS A 121 23.15 -3.72 17.70
N VAL A 122 24.43 -3.82 17.37
CA VAL A 122 25.21 -5.07 17.56
C VAL A 122 25.52 -5.36 19.04
N THR A 123 25.43 -4.36 19.91
CA THR A 123 25.64 -4.48 21.36
C THR A 123 24.34 -4.67 22.14
N ASP A 124 23.25 -5.08 21.49
CA ASP A 124 22.00 -5.38 22.20
C ASP A 124 22.21 -6.62 23.09
N PRO A 125 21.77 -6.63 24.36
CA PRO A 125 22.05 -7.72 25.29
C PRO A 125 21.68 -9.11 24.77
N VAL A 126 20.63 -9.22 23.95
CA VAL A 126 20.23 -10.52 23.38
C VAL A 126 21.33 -11.17 22.52
N PHE A 127 22.34 -10.43 22.06
CA PHE A 127 23.47 -10.93 21.29
C PHE A 127 24.78 -11.00 22.09
N SER A 128 24.85 -10.41 23.29
CA SER A 128 26.08 -10.29 24.08
C SER A 128 26.00 -10.87 25.49
N SER A 129 24.88 -11.50 25.85
CA SER A 129 24.68 -12.18 27.13
C SER A 129 25.23 -13.61 27.11
N ASP A 130 25.39 -14.20 28.29
CA ASP A 130 25.83 -15.58 28.51
C ASP A 130 24.93 -16.62 27.82
N TYR A 131 23.61 -16.38 27.77
CA TYR A 131 22.67 -17.25 27.07
C TYR A 131 22.70 -17.10 25.54
N SER A 132 23.30 -16.04 24.99
CA SER A 132 23.11 -15.63 23.59
C SER A 132 23.57 -16.68 22.59
N GLU A 133 24.72 -17.33 22.82
CA GLU A 133 25.22 -18.42 21.96
C GLU A 133 24.23 -19.61 21.94
N ALA A 134 23.82 -20.08 23.11
CA ALA A 134 22.91 -21.22 23.24
C ALA A 134 21.49 -20.91 22.73
N PHE A 135 21.06 -19.65 22.79
CA PHE A 135 19.75 -19.23 22.31
C PHE A 135 19.72 -19.16 20.78
N TRP A 136 20.60 -18.36 20.17
CA TRP A 136 20.61 -18.16 18.73
C TRP A 136 21.20 -19.35 17.96
N GLY A 137 22.03 -20.17 18.60
CA GLY A 137 22.63 -21.38 18.02
C GLY A 137 21.60 -22.38 17.48
N VAL A 138 20.36 -22.39 18.01
CA VAL A 138 19.24 -23.18 17.48
C VAL A 138 19.04 -22.98 15.98
N LEU A 139 19.20 -21.74 15.51
CA LEU A 139 19.01 -21.40 14.09
C LEU A 139 20.12 -21.97 13.20
N SER A 140 21.25 -22.39 13.77
CA SER A 140 22.40 -22.94 13.05
C SER A 140 22.37 -24.47 12.94
N LEU A 141 21.45 -25.14 13.63
CA LEU A 141 21.27 -26.58 13.52
C LEU A 141 20.88 -26.96 12.08
N ASP A 142 21.23 -28.18 11.66
CA ASP A 142 20.60 -28.82 10.52
C ASP A 142 19.25 -29.42 10.93
N VAL A 143 18.47 -29.89 9.95
CA VAL A 143 17.11 -30.37 10.20
C VAL A 143 17.07 -31.59 11.12
N SER A 144 18.04 -32.51 11.00
CA SER A 144 18.08 -33.70 11.86
C SER A 144 18.35 -33.29 13.30
N LYS A 145 19.42 -32.52 13.52
CA LYS A 145 19.78 -32.03 14.86
C LYS A 145 18.71 -31.14 15.47
N LEU A 146 18.01 -30.35 14.65
CA LEU A 146 16.87 -29.57 15.12
C LEU A 146 15.74 -30.47 15.62
N CYS A 147 15.42 -31.55 14.91
CA CYS A 147 14.39 -32.49 15.33
C CYS A 147 14.80 -33.19 16.63
N ASP A 148 16.05 -33.64 16.73
CA ASP A 148 16.59 -34.25 17.96
C ASP A 148 16.59 -33.25 19.12
N PHE A 149 16.95 -31.98 18.87
CA PHE A 149 16.87 -30.90 19.87
C PHE A 149 15.44 -30.68 20.38
N ILE A 150 14.45 -30.73 19.49
CA ILE A 150 13.04 -30.56 19.85
C ILE A 150 12.57 -31.72 20.73
N VAL A 151 12.89 -32.96 20.36
CA VAL A 151 12.36 -34.18 21.00
C VAL A 151 13.14 -34.58 22.24
N ASP A 152 14.48 -34.57 22.18
CA ASP A 152 15.37 -35.18 23.17
C ASP A 152 16.14 -34.15 24.02
N GLU A 153 15.88 -32.85 23.82
CA GLU A 153 16.52 -31.75 24.55
C GLU A 153 18.05 -31.73 24.43
N THR A 154 18.57 -32.11 23.27
CA THR A 154 20.02 -32.19 23.04
C THR A 154 20.72 -30.84 23.25
N THR A 155 21.98 -30.89 23.71
CA THR A 155 22.77 -29.67 23.91
C THR A 155 23.21 -29.09 22.57
N ILE A 156 23.14 -27.76 22.44
CA ILE A 156 23.54 -27.03 21.23
C ILE A 156 25.02 -26.69 21.32
N TYR A 157 25.79 -27.07 20.30
CA TYR A 157 27.23 -26.76 20.20
C TYR A 157 27.56 -25.87 18.99
N GLU A 158 26.60 -25.71 18.09
CA GLU A 158 26.72 -24.96 16.86
C GLU A 158 26.81 -23.47 17.14
N LYS A 159 27.85 -22.85 16.58
CA LYS A 159 28.10 -21.41 16.70
C LYS A 159 27.58 -20.66 15.48
N ILE A 160 26.95 -19.53 15.74
CA ILE A 160 26.52 -18.57 14.72
C ILE A 160 27.00 -17.18 15.11
N GLN A 161 27.24 -16.33 14.11
CA GLN A 161 27.58 -14.94 14.35
C GLN A 161 26.38 -14.20 14.99
N LEU A 162 26.61 -13.59 16.15
CA LEU A 162 25.59 -12.96 16.98
C LEU A 162 25.46 -11.47 16.66
N ASP A 163 24.84 -11.18 15.53
CA ASP A 163 24.44 -9.82 15.20
C ASP A 163 23.13 -9.81 14.40
N PRO A 164 22.39 -8.69 14.37
CA PRO A 164 21.09 -8.63 13.71
C PRO A 164 21.12 -9.04 12.23
N ILE A 165 22.20 -8.73 11.49
CA ILE A 165 22.29 -9.03 10.06
C ILE A 165 22.51 -10.52 9.84
N SER A 166 23.43 -11.12 10.58
CA SER A 166 23.70 -12.56 10.48
C SER A 166 22.46 -13.38 10.83
N ILE A 167 21.76 -13.02 11.91
CA ILE A 167 20.54 -13.72 12.35
C ILE A 167 19.41 -13.56 11.32
N ILE A 168 19.14 -12.34 10.84
CA ILE A 168 18.07 -12.14 9.86
C ILE A 168 18.37 -12.81 8.51
N SER A 169 19.63 -12.81 8.08
CA SER A 169 20.06 -13.52 6.87
C SER A 169 19.90 -15.03 7.02
N ARG A 170 20.16 -15.59 8.20
CA ARG A 170 19.90 -17.00 8.48
C ARG A 170 18.40 -17.33 8.42
N LEU A 171 17.54 -16.50 9.00
CA LEU A 171 16.09 -16.67 8.91
C LEU A 171 15.58 -16.58 7.47
N GLU A 172 16.12 -15.65 6.66
CA GLU A 172 15.80 -15.54 5.23
C GLU A 172 16.23 -16.78 4.43
N PHE A 173 17.39 -17.35 4.77
CA PHE A 173 17.86 -18.61 4.19
C PHE A 173 16.90 -19.76 4.54
N LEU A 174 16.60 -19.94 5.83
CA LEU A 174 15.70 -21.01 6.31
C LEU A 174 14.28 -20.90 5.74
N ASN A 175 13.81 -19.70 5.43
CA ASN A 175 12.48 -19.47 4.84
C ASN A 175 12.42 -19.76 3.33
N LYS A 176 13.57 -19.87 2.66
CA LYS A 176 13.65 -20.28 1.24
C LYS A 176 13.84 -21.79 1.08
N GLU A 177 14.19 -22.48 2.15
CA GLU A 177 14.34 -23.94 2.13
C GLU A 177 13.03 -24.63 1.75
N LYS A 178 13.15 -25.78 1.11
CA LYS A 178 11.99 -26.53 0.65
C LYS A 178 11.23 -27.09 1.86
N PRO A 179 9.89 -27.16 1.80
CA PRO A 179 9.11 -27.91 2.76
C PRO A 179 9.54 -29.39 2.77
N HIS A 180 9.44 -30.01 3.95
CA HIS A 180 9.73 -31.43 4.12
C HIS A 180 8.45 -32.25 4.25
N GLU A 181 8.51 -33.52 3.86
CA GLU A 181 7.44 -34.46 4.14
C GLU A 181 7.33 -34.70 5.65
N ASN A 182 6.09 -34.97 6.09
CA ASN A 182 5.78 -35.18 7.50
C ASN A 182 6.05 -36.62 7.92
N GLU A 183 7.32 -37.02 7.94
CA GLU A 183 7.73 -38.41 8.17
C GLU A 183 8.91 -38.51 9.14
N GLY A 184 9.09 -39.67 9.76
CA GLY A 184 10.23 -39.98 10.63
C GLY A 184 10.43 -38.95 11.76
N VAL A 185 11.67 -38.49 11.92
CA VAL A 185 12.08 -37.52 12.96
C VAL A 185 11.37 -36.17 12.83
N VAL A 186 10.99 -35.76 11.62
CA VAL A 186 10.25 -34.51 11.37
C VAL A 186 8.84 -34.60 11.95
N ALA A 187 8.16 -35.73 11.74
CA ALA A 187 6.83 -35.96 12.30
C ALA A 187 6.84 -35.96 13.83
N SER A 188 7.85 -36.61 14.43
CA SER A 188 8.03 -36.60 15.89
C SER A 188 8.21 -35.18 16.43
N ALA A 189 9.09 -34.38 15.81
CA ALA A 189 9.32 -32.99 16.20
C ALA A 189 8.05 -32.14 16.07
N VAL A 190 7.28 -32.30 14.99
CA VAL A 190 5.99 -31.60 14.81
C VAL A 190 5.00 -31.99 15.91
N ASN A 191 4.90 -33.26 16.28
CA ASN A 191 4.00 -33.73 17.33
C ASN A 191 4.37 -33.15 18.71
N THR A 192 5.67 -33.11 19.03
CA THR A 192 6.17 -32.45 20.25
C THR A 192 5.81 -30.97 20.24
N LEU A 193 6.10 -30.25 19.14
CA LEU A 193 5.79 -28.83 19.04
C LEU A 193 4.30 -28.51 19.05
N LYS A 194 3.44 -29.38 18.52
CA LYS A 194 1.97 -29.23 18.61
C LYS A 194 1.46 -29.46 20.03
N SER A 195 2.10 -30.33 20.79
CA SER A 195 1.77 -30.54 22.20
C SER A 195 2.11 -29.31 23.03
N THR A 196 3.23 -28.64 22.73
CA THR A 196 3.65 -27.41 23.40
C THR A 196 2.90 -26.17 22.89
N PHE A 197 2.65 -26.10 21.58
CA PHE A 197 2.07 -24.95 20.88
C PHE A 197 0.90 -25.39 19.97
N PRO A 198 -0.27 -25.73 20.54
CA PRO A 198 -1.38 -26.32 19.79
C PRO A 198 -1.97 -25.41 18.71
N ASP A 199 -1.89 -24.09 18.89
CA ASP A 199 -2.46 -23.10 17.97
C ASP A 199 -1.61 -22.83 16.72
N VAL A 200 -0.45 -23.48 16.59
CA VAL A 200 0.49 -23.26 15.49
C VAL A 200 0.25 -24.28 14.38
N ASP A 201 -0.02 -23.76 13.18
CA ASP A 201 -0.03 -24.57 11.96
C ASP A 201 1.37 -24.63 11.34
N TYR A 202 1.89 -25.85 11.24
CA TYR A 202 3.22 -26.15 10.71
C TYR A 202 3.20 -26.56 9.23
N PHE A 203 2.02 -26.70 8.63
CA PHE A 203 1.87 -27.27 7.30
C PHE A 203 1.56 -26.22 6.23
N ASN A 204 1.97 -26.51 5.00
CA ASN A 204 1.52 -25.80 3.82
C ASN A 204 0.21 -26.43 3.28
N LYS A 205 -0.36 -25.85 2.21
CA LYS A 205 -1.59 -26.36 1.56
C LYS A 205 -1.47 -27.79 0.99
N LYS A 206 -0.26 -28.32 0.85
CA LYS A 206 0.02 -29.68 0.36
C LYS A 206 0.26 -30.67 1.51
N GLY A 207 0.13 -30.24 2.77
CA GLY A 207 0.40 -31.10 3.94
C GLY A 207 1.88 -31.29 4.25
N GLN A 208 2.77 -30.50 3.64
CA GLN A 208 4.22 -30.57 3.91
C GLN A 208 4.61 -29.59 5.03
N VAL A 209 5.61 -29.96 5.82
CA VAL A 209 6.11 -29.18 6.96
C VAL A 209 6.95 -28.02 6.47
N MET A 210 6.60 -26.81 6.91
CA MET A 210 7.39 -25.60 6.63
C MET A 210 8.57 -25.53 7.60
N LEU A 211 9.81 -25.62 7.12
CA LEU A 211 10.98 -25.63 8.00
C LEU A 211 11.09 -24.40 8.89
N ILE A 212 10.83 -23.21 8.36
CA ILE A 212 10.93 -21.97 9.12
C ILE A 212 10.04 -21.97 10.37
N SER A 213 8.87 -22.62 10.33
CA SER A 213 8.00 -22.72 11.52
C SER A 213 8.58 -23.66 12.57
N LEU A 214 9.28 -24.73 12.17
CA LEU A 214 10.02 -25.58 13.11
C LEU A 214 11.13 -24.79 13.82
N TYR A 215 11.99 -24.10 13.07
CA TYR A 215 13.09 -23.32 13.66
C TYR A 215 12.57 -22.21 14.58
N CYS A 216 11.52 -21.50 14.18
CA CYS A 216 10.98 -20.44 15.01
C CYS A 216 10.33 -20.99 16.29
N SER A 217 9.53 -22.06 16.20
CA SER A 217 8.98 -22.71 17.40
C SER A 217 10.07 -23.32 18.29
N ALA A 218 11.13 -23.90 17.72
CA ALA A 218 12.27 -24.40 18.47
C ALA A 218 13.01 -23.27 19.21
N LEU A 219 13.13 -22.09 18.61
CA LEU A 219 13.68 -20.91 19.29
C LEU A 219 12.80 -20.47 20.47
N TYR A 220 11.47 -20.53 20.32
CA TYR A 220 10.54 -20.30 21.43
C TYR A 220 10.63 -21.38 22.52
N LEU A 221 10.87 -22.63 22.15
CA LEU A 221 11.10 -23.72 23.11
C LEU A 221 12.40 -23.47 23.89
N GLN A 222 13.46 -23.08 23.19
CA GLN A 222 14.74 -22.74 23.81
C GLN A 222 14.65 -21.52 24.73
N LEU A 223 13.83 -20.53 24.37
CA LEU A 223 13.55 -19.38 25.25
C LEU A 223 13.02 -19.82 26.61
N VAL A 224 12.11 -20.80 26.64
CA VAL A 224 11.53 -21.35 27.88
C VAL A 224 12.56 -22.20 28.62
N ARG A 225 13.28 -23.08 27.92
CA ARG A 225 14.30 -23.95 28.54
C ARG A 225 15.43 -23.14 29.20
N LEU A 226 15.87 -22.05 28.58
CA LEU A 226 16.94 -21.21 29.12
C LEU A 226 16.47 -20.32 30.29
N GLU A 227 15.17 -20.07 30.43
CA GLU A 227 14.62 -19.27 31.53
C GLU A 227 14.77 -19.94 32.90
N GLU A 228 15.00 -21.25 32.94
CA GLU A 228 15.34 -21.97 34.18
C GLU A 228 16.74 -21.63 34.71
N LYS A 229 17.63 -21.12 33.86
CA LYS A 229 19.06 -20.92 34.17
C LYS A 229 19.51 -19.47 34.07
N TYR A 230 18.89 -18.71 33.17
CA TYR A 230 19.30 -17.35 32.81
C TYR A 230 18.13 -16.38 32.89
N ASP A 231 18.45 -15.10 33.08
CA ASP A 231 17.45 -14.04 32.90
C ASP A 231 17.25 -13.76 31.40
N MET A 232 16.15 -14.30 30.87
CA MET A 232 15.74 -14.13 29.48
C MET A 232 14.96 -12.83 29.23
N SER A 233 14.85 -11.92 30.20
CA SER A 233 14.07 -10.68 30.06
C SER A 233 14.49 -9.84 28.85
N SER A 234 15.79 -9.75 28.56
CA SER A 234 16.30 -8.95 27.44
C SER A 234 16.08 -9.56 26.04
N ALA A 235 15.80 -10.87 25.97
CA ALA A 235 15.36 -11.56 24.76
C ALA A 235 13.85 -11.38 24.46
N LYS A 236 13.07 -10.99 25.48
CA LYS A 236 11.60 -10.92 25.42
C LYS A 236 11.11 -9.49 25.20
N THR A 237 10.01 -9.39 24.46
CA THR A 237 9.15 -8.19 24.46
C THR A 237 8.37 -8.11 25.77
N LYS A 238 7.71 -6.97 26.03
CA LYS A 238 6.82 -6.82 27.20
C LYS A 238 5.70 -7.87 27.26
N ALA A 239 5.31 -8.43 26.12
CA ALA A 239 4.30 -9.50 26.03
C ALA A 239 4.92 -10.92 26.08
N GLY A 240 6.21 -11.05 26.37
CA GLY A 240 6.92 -12.34 26.49
C GLY A 240 7.35 -12.97 25.15
N GLY A 241 6.99 -12.39 24.01
CA GLY A 241 7.38 -12.90 22.68
C GLY A 241 8.76 -12.41 22.21
N ILE A 242 9.29 -13.01 21.14
CA ILE A 242 10.55 -12.61 20.51
C ILE A 242 10.29 -11.52 19.46
N SER A 243 11.03 -10.42 19.50
CA SER A 243 10.78 -9.29 18.59
C SER A 243 10.95 -9.69 17.12
N GLY A 244 9.88 -9.55 16.33
CA GLY A 244 9.91 -9.87 14.90
C GLY A 244 9.98 -11.36 14.55
N ILE A 245 9.90 -12.27 15.53
CA ILE A 245 9.85 -13.72 15.31
C ILE A 245 8.60 -14.25 16.01
N SER A 246 7.71 -14.88 15.26
CA SER A 246 6.55 -15.62 15.77
C SER A 246 6.84 -17.12 15.73
N LYS A 247 6.05 -17.93 16.41
CA LYS A 247 6.17 -19.40 16.36
C LYS A 247 6.03 -19.98 14.93
N ARG A 248 5.36 -19.27 14.01
CA ARG A 248 5.15 -19.72 12.62
C ARG A 248 6.25 -19.26 11.65
N GLY A 249 7.01 -18.23 12.00
CA GLY A 249 7.93 -17.56 11.08
C GLY A 249 8.31 -16.17 11.56
N PHE A 250 8.97 -15.36 10.73
CA PHE A 250 9.51 -14.06 11.13
C PHE A 250 9.00 -12.92 10.25
N THR A 251 9.10 -11.69 10.77
CA THR A 251 8.81 -10.44 10.07
C THR A 251 10.05 -9.55 10.11
N LYS A 252 10.78 -9.49 9.00
CA LYS A 252 12.08 -8.80 8.88
C LYS A 252 12.05 -7.35 9.37
N LYS A 253 11.08 -6.55 8.90
CA LYS A 253 10.94 -5.16 9.34
C LYS A 253 10.75 -4.99 10.85
N ASP A 254 10.10 -5.93 11.52
CA ASP A 254 9.82 -5.85 12.96
C ASP A 254 11.03 -6.31 13.77
N PHE A 255 11.76 -7.32 13.28
CA PHE A 255 13.04 -7.73 13.83
C PHE A 255 14.07 -6.60 13.73
N MET A 256 14.23 -6.04 12.52
CA MET A 256 15.21 -4.98 12.30
C MET A 256 14.88 -3.72 13.09
N ASP A 257 13.61 -3.30 13.18
CA ASP A 257 13.20 -2.13 13.98
C ASP A 257 13.60 -2.24 15.46
N ARG A 258 13.48 -3.44 16.05
CA ARG A 258 13.94 -3.68 17.43
C ARG A 258 15.45 -3.46 17.56
N PHE A 259 16.21 -3.89 16.57
CA PHE A 259 17.67 -3.92 16.58
C PHE A 259 18.32 -2.82 15.73
N THR A 260 17.57 -1.78 15.41
CA THR A 260 18.09 -0.54 14.80
C THR A 260 17.72 0.67 15.64
N THR A 261 18.46 1.77 15.50
CA THR A 261 18.21 3.00 16.26
C THR A 261 17.13 3.89 15.67
N GLY A 262 16.87 3.79 14.36
CA GLY A 262 15.83 4.55 13.68
C GLY A 262 14.51 3.79 13.59
N PRO A 263 13.41 4.48 13.25
CA PRO A 263 12.11 3.85 13.04
C PRO A 263 12.10 2.95 11.79
N LYS A 264 11.07 2.12 11.66
CA LYS A 264 10.76 1.40 10.41
C LYS A 264 10.80 2.33 9.19
N LYS A 265 11.40 1.83 8.10
CA LYS A 265 11.52 2.59 6.85
C LYS A 265 10.15 2.82 6.21
N THR A 266 9.67 4.06 6.18
CA THR A 266 8.43 4.43 5.47
C THR A 266 8.58 4.31 3.95
N ILE A 267 7.57 3.76 3.29
CA ILE A 267 7.41 3.77 1.83
C ILE A 267 6.79 5.11 1.43
N TRP A 268 7.61 6.00 0.87
CA TRP A 268 7.18 7.35 0.51
C TRP A 268 6.27 7.41 -0.73
N GLY A 269 6.25 6.35 -1.52
CA GLY A 269 5.55 6.31 -2.80
C GLY A 269 6.09 5.22 -3.71
N ASN A 270 5.59 5.21 -4.94
CA ASN A 270 5.98 4.26 -5.97
C ASN A 270 5.67 4.85 -7.36
N PRO A 271 6.32 4.34 -8.43
CA PRO A 271 5.86 4.62 -9.78
C PRO A 271 4.41 4.13 -9.98
N PHE A 272 3.60 4.92 -10.68
CA PHE A 272 2.26 4.51 -11.11
C PHE A 272 2.38 3.64 -12.36
N ILE A 273 2.52 2.34 -12.14
CA ILE A 273 2.71 1.34 -13.18
C ILE A 273 1.99 0.04 -12.81
N LYS A 274 1.32 -0.56 -13.80
CA LYS A 274 0.74 -1.90 -13.71
C LYS A 274 1.35 -2.76 -14.81
N LYS A 275 1.90 -3.91 -14.44
CA LYS A 275 2.44 -4.91 -15.37
C LYS A 275 1.64 -6.19 -15.25
N GLU A 276 1.12 -6.68 -16.36
CA GLU A 276 0.27 -7.87 -16.42
C GLU A 276 0.67 -8.78 -17.58
N LYS A 277 0.44 -10.08 -17.44
CA LYS A 277 0.63 -11.04 -18.52
C LYS A 277 -0.73 -11.41 -19.10
N ILE A 278 -1.00 -10.98 -20.34
CA ILE A 278 -2.25 -11.23 -21.03
C ILE A 278 -2.02 -12.30 -22.11
N LYS A 279 -2.86 -13.35 -22.11
CA LYS A 279 -2.77 -14.44 -23.10
C LYS A 279 -2.87 -13.86 -24.51
N GLY A 280 -1.88 -14.14 -25.36
CA GLY A 280 -1.80 -13.64 -26.74
C GLY A 280 -1.12 -12.28 -26.92
N GLN A 281 -0.95 -11.47 -25.86
CA GLN A 281 -0.26 -10.17 -25.92
C GLN A 281 1.07 -10.15 -25.18
N GLY A 282 1.33 -11.12 -24.30
CA GLY A 282 2.55 -11.17 -23.49
C GLY A 282 2.48 -10.22 -22.29
N GLU A 283 3.60 -9.57 -21.95
CA GLU A 283 3.65 -8.58 -20.87
C GLU A 283 3.12 -7.23 -21.37
N VAL A 284 2.03 -6.77 -20.77
CA VAL A 284 1.41 -5.46 -21.02
C VAL A 284 1.72 -4.54 -19.85
N THR A 285 2.17 -3.33 -20.16
CA THR A 285 2.47 -2.28 -19.17
C THR A 285 1.50 -1.12 -19.31
N SER A 286 0.79 -0.80 -18.23
CA SER A 286 -0.09 0.37 -18.13
C SER A 286 0.54 1.43 -17.24
N MET A 287 0.54 2.68 -17.69
CA MET A 287 1.15 3.84 -17.02
C MET A 287 0.11 4.94 -16.79
N MET A 288 0.53 6.05 -16.17
CA MET A 288 -0.35 7.21 -16.03
C MET A 288 -0.63 7.81 -17.41
N THR A 289 -1.90 8.07 -17.70
CA THR A 289 -2.31 8.79 -18.89
C THR A 289 -2.40 10.29 -18.57
N LYS A 290 -1.72 11.09 -19.37
CA LYS A 290 -1.78 12.56 -19.35
C LYS A 290 -2.48 13.02 -20.62
N ALA A 291 -3.29 14.06 -20.50
CA ALA A 291 -3.98 14.66 -21.63
C ALA A 291 -3.72 16.15 -21.72
N SER A 292 -3.51 16.63 -22.94
CA SER A 292 -3.54 18.03 -23.34
C SER A 292 -4.52 18.19 -24.50
N GLY A 293 -5.13 19.35 -24.68
CA GLY A 293 -6.09 19.57 -25.76
C GLY A 293 -7.14 20.62 -25.43
N GLN A 294 -8.31 20.44 -26.02
CA GLN A 294 -9.42 21.39 -25.94
C GLN A 294 -10.72 20.67 -25.60
N LEU A 295 -11.46 21.20 -24.63
CA LEU A 295 -12.80 20.79 -24.26
C LEU A 295 -13.80 21.84 -24.74
N GLU A 296 -14.72 21.45 -25.62
CA GLU A 296 -15.81 22.30 -26.07
C GLU A 296 -17.09 21.93 -25.34
N ILE A 297 -17.62 22.84 -24.54
CA ILE A 297 -18.89 22.67 -23.81
C ILE A 297 -19.98 23.44 -24.54
N ILE A 298 -21.08 22.77 -24.86
CA ILE A 298 -22.22 23.30 -25.58
C ILE A 298 -23.42 23.31 -24.63
N ILE A 299 -24.01 24.48 -24.46
CA ILE A 299 -25.20 24.71 -23.63
C ILE A 299 -26.32 25.15 -24.57
N ASP A 300 -27.32 24.30 -24.74
CA ASP A 300 -28.48 24.57 -25.60
C ASP A 300 -29.47 25.50 -24.90
N VAL A 301 -29.27 26.80 -25.08
CA VAL A 301 -30.06 27.87 -24.46
C VAL A 301 -30.21 29.04 -25.43
N GLU A 302 -31.27 29.80 -25.23
CA GLU A 302 -31.49 31.06 -25.94
C GLU A 302 -30.36 32.07 -25.67
N ARG A 303 -30.21 33.02 -26.60
CA ARG A 303 -29.15 34.02 -26.58
C ARG A 303 -29.10 34.80 -25.27
N ASP A 304 -30.25 35.20 -24.73
CA ASP A 304 -30.33 35.99 -23.50
C ASP A 304 -29.80 35.21 -22.30
N LYS A 305 -30.14 33.92 -22.20
CA LYS A 305 -29.60 33.05 -21.15
C LYS A 305 -28.10 32.81 -21.34
N GLY A 306 -27.62 32.73 -22.57
CA GLY A 306 -26.18 32.67 -22.87
C GLY A 306 -25.42 33.94 -22.45
N LEU A 307 -26.02 35.12 -22.66
CA LEU A 307 -25.46 36.40 -22.18
C LEU A 307 -25.45 36.48 -20.65
N GLU A 308 -26.50 35.98 -19.98
CA GLU A 308 -26.57 35.89 -18.52
C GLU A 308 -25.42 35.04 -17.95
N ILE A 309 -25.21 33.83 -18.50
CA ILE A 309 -24.13 32.94 -18.07
C ILE A 309 -22.77 33.60 -18.30
N LYS A 310 -22.56 34.23 -19.46
CA LYS A 310 -21.31 34.96 -19.74
C LYS A 310 -21.04 36.04 -18.70
N LYS A 311 -22.05 36.86 -18.37
CA LYS A 311 -21.94 37.92 -17.36
C LYS A 311 -21.64 37.35 -15.96
N LEU A 312 -22.24 36.22 -15.58
CA LEU A 312 -21.93 35.54 -14.32
C LEU A 312 -20.46 35.10 -14.25
N ILE A 313 -19.92 34.55 -15.33
CA ILE A 313 -18.50 34.15 -15.42
C ILE A 313 -17.58 35.37 -15.30
N GLU A 314 -17.88 36.45 -16.03
CA GLU A 314 -17.11 37.70 -15.98
C GLU A 314 -17.12 38.32 -14.57
N ASN A 315 -18.28 38.34 -13.91
CA ASN A 315 -18.42 38.82 -12.54
C ASN A 315 -17.65 37.96 -11.52
N ALA A 316 -17.59 36.65 -11.72
CA ALA A 316 -16.86 35.74 -10.84
C ALA A 316 -15.33 35.87 -10.99
N GLY A 317 -14.84 36.33 -12.14
CA GLY A 317 -13.42 36.65 -12.35
C GLY A 317 -12.48 35.44 -12.29
N VAL A 318 -12.97 34.25 -12.63
CA VAL A 318 -12.19 33.00 -12.56
C VAL A 318 -11.35 32.82 -13.82
N SER A 319 -10.03 32.73 -13.68
CA SER A 319 -9.09 32.83 -14.82
C SER A 319 -8.27 31.57 -15.13
N SER A 320 -7.84 30.81 -14.13
CA SER A 320 -7.06 29.58 -14.32
C SER A 320 -7.42 28.52 -13.29
N PHE A 321 -7.51 27.27 -13.74
CA PHE A 321 -7.94 26.13 -12.94
C PHE A 321 -7.32 24.83 -13.48
N TYR A 322 -7.48 23.73 -12.76
CA TYR A 322 -7.14 22.40 -13.28
C TYR A 322 -8.38 21.76 -13.94
N LEU A 323 -8.19 20.88 -14.92
CA LEU A 323 -9.27 20.05 -15.49
C LEU A 323 -9.14 18.62 -14.96
N GLY A 324 -10.13 18.18 -14.17
CA GLY A 324 -10.12 16.88 -13.51
C GLY A 324 -9.09 16.80 -12.38
N LYS A 325 -7.81 16.59 -12.69
CA LYS A 325 -6.72 16.47 -11.71
C LYS A 325 -5.39 17.00 -12.24
N LYS A 326 -4.79 17.95 -11.49
CA LYS A 326 -3.53 18.62 -11.88
C LYS A 326 -3.63 19.20 -13.30
N GLY A 327 -2.52 19.72 -13.84
CA GLY A 327 -2.51 20.42 -15.12
C GLY A 327 -3.03 21.85 -15.01
N LEU A 328 -3.08 22.52 -16.16
CA LEU A 328 -3.51 23.90 -16.33
C LEU A 328 -4.61 23.94 -17.37
N ALA A 329 -5.70 24.62 -17.07
CA ALA A 329 -6.81 24.85 -17.97
C ALA A 329 -7.32 26.29 -17.83
N TYR A 330 -7.82 26.85 -18.93
CA TYR A 330 -8.37 28.19 -18.99
C TYR A 330 -9.45 28.28 -20.07
N VAL A 331 -10.35 29.26 -19.95
CA VAL A 331 -11.35 29.54 -20.97
C VAL A 331 -10.69 30.32 -22.09
N SER A 332 -10.65 29.76 -23.29
CA SER A 332 -10.04 30.41 -24.46
C SER A 332 -11.06 31.15 -25.33
N ASN A 333 -12.32 30.72 -25.33
CA ASN A 333 -13.38 31.40 -26.07
C ASN A 333 -14.77 31.16 -25.47
N ILE A 334 -15.64 32.18 -25.53
CA ILE A 334 -17.07 32.08 -25.22
C ILE A 334 -17.86 32.64 -26.40
N ARG A 335 -18.67 31.80 -27.05
CA ARG A 335 -19.58 32.18 -28.14
C ARG A 335 -21.02 32.05 -27.64
N VAL A 336 -21.75 33.16 -27.61
CA VAL A 336 -23.15 33.19 -27.20
C VAL A 336 -24.06 32.86 -28.36
#